data_AF-A0A7C6ZXI8-F1
#
_entry.id   AF-A0A7C6ZXI8-F1
#
_cell.length_a   1.000
_cell.length_b   1.000
_cell.length_c   1.000
_cell.angle_alpha   90.00
_cell.angle_beta   90.00
_cell.angle_gamma   90.00
#
_symmetry.space_group_name_H-M   'P 1'
#
loop_
_entity.id
_entity.type
_entity.pdbx_description
1 polymer ?
#
loop_
_entity_poly.entity_id
_entity_poly.type
_entity_poly.pdbx_seq_one_letter_code
_entity_poly.pdbx_strand_id
1 'polypeptide(L)'
;MPTAAQMLAGYPDIMLQVLAELRGALIDGASTREEVIELLAAQLTDPTSVQMAHQEMVDYTPQAEAAIDLLLREHGEVAEAQFSREFGAIRQMGPAKLERESPWLYPESTAELLYYNGLIGRGFKGVGQNAHTVIYLPSDITPWLPRPQSELPVGLPVKPVAPPPPARVLPADDALLLDAGALLGFLYHERIRLTPSGPHPEDIERLVKRFQIPFGSNDVDLNLRLALLLHLANRLGWLKRDVDSVQLTQNPVAAFLDKTRAEQRRALFEAWHTSPEWNDLCRTPELECVEAGVWRNDPLQTRETLLRLFGHLQPGAWYAQSDVLRAIREVEPDFQRPTGDYDTWYIRNSTTQEFLKGFERWDAVEGALLRFLIRGPLAWLCVLDLAEPAAGTDTLLSLSAWGAQWLGHDVPAPDEHAANHISVAEDFTVTLDPGVALADRFRVERFAQWQQSYPRFVYQITQRSLKRAAERGITGARIVQFLRTRCRTAAPRVLSAIERFDHAEPVRTA
;
A
#
# COMPACT_ATOMS: atom_id res chain seq x y z
N MET A 1 13.25 -25.19 11.50
CA MET A 1 14.27 -24.59 12.39
C MET A 1 13.80 -24.72 13.82
N PRO A 2 14.70 -24.85 14.82
CA PRO A 2 14.30 -24.84 16.22
C PRO A 2 13.60 -23.52 16.60
N THR A 3 12.70 -23.57 17.57
CA THR A 3 12.09 -22.37 18.18
C THR A 3 13.05 -21.73 19.20
N ALA A 4 12.78 -20.50 19.61
CA ALA A 4 13.54 -19.83 20.66
C ALA A 4 13.49 -20.63 21.97
N ALA A 5 12.33 -21.20 22.32
CA ALA A 5 12.21 -22.07 23.50
C ALA A 5 13.11 -23.32 23.41
N GLN A 6 13.17 -23.97 22.24
CA GLN A 6 14.05 -25.13 22.01
C GLN A 6 15.54 -24.75 22.06
N MET A 7 15.89 -23.57 21.57
CA MET A 7 17.23 -23.01 21.66
C MET A 7 17.62 -22.78 23.13
N LEU A 8 16.77 -22.09 23.89
CA LEU A 8 16.99 -21.76 25.30
C LEU A 8 17.07 -23.01 26.20
N ALA A 9 16.30 -24.06 25.90
CA ALA A 9 16.36 -25.32 26.64
C ALA A 9 17.77 -25.94 26.65
N GLY A 10 18.56 -25.71 25.60
CA GLY A 10 19.95 -26.17 25.50
C GLY A 10 20.98 -25.32 26.25
N TYR A 11 20.59 -24.18 26.83
CA TYR A 11 21.53 -23.22 27.44
C TYR A 11 21.67 -23.44 28.96
N PRO A 12 22.83 -23.15 29.56
CA PRO A 12 23.00 -23.18 31.02
C PRO A 12 22.22 -22.04 31.69
N ASP A 13 21.88 -22.18 32.98
CA ASP A 13 21.04 -21.19 33.69
C ASP A 13 21.62 -19.78 33.67
N ILE A 14 22.95 -19.66 33.78
CA ILE A 14 23.66 -18.39 33.64
C ILE A 14 23.34 -17.66 32.33
N MET A 15 23.22 -18.40 31.23
CA MET A 15 22.97 -17.80 29.93
C MET A 15 21.50 -17.36 29.79
N LEU A 16 20.57 -18.04 30.46
CA LEU A 16 19.18 -17.60 30.55
C LEU A 16 19.07 -16.27 31.32
N GLN A 17 19.83 -16.13 32.42
CA GLN A 17 19.89 -14.89 33.20
C GLN A 17 20.49 -13.73 32.40
N VAL A 18 21.60 -14.00 31.70
CA VAL A 18 22.25 -13.01 30.83
C VAL A 18 21.32 -12.55 29.72
N LEU A 19 20.62 -13.47 29.05
CA LEU A 19 19.66 -13.12 28.01
C LEU A 19 18.50 -12.30 28.56
N ALA A 20 18.01 -12.63 29.76
CA ALA A 20 16.97 -11.84 30.40
C ALA A 20 17.45 -10.40 30.69
N GLU A 21 18.68 -10.24 31.18
CA GLU A 21 19.27 -8.92 31.45
C GLU A 21 19.48 -8.11 30.15
N LEU A 22 20.14 -8.69 29.15
CA LEU A 22 20.44 -8.01 27.88
C LEU A 22 19.17 -7.63 27.10
N ARG A 23 18.14 -8.47 27.16
CA ARG A 23 16.87 -8.24 26.44
C ARG A 23 15.83 -7.51 27.28
N GLY A 24 16.15 -7.10 28.50
CA GLY A 24 15.22 -6.45 29.42
C GLY A 24 13.98 -7.30 29.76
N ALA A 25 14.11 -8.62 29.69
CA ALA A 25 13.00 -9.55 29.91
C ALA A 25 12.82 -9.85 31.41
N LEU A 26 11.57 -9.84 31.86
CA LEU A 26 11.21 -10.12 33.25
C LEU A 26 11.00 -11.62 33.43
N ILE A 27 11.86 -12.25 34.23
CA ILE A 27 11.74 -13.67 34.62
C ILE A 27 11.28 -13.86 36.07
N ASP A 28 11.01 -12.76 36.78
CA ASP A 28 10.52 -12.76 38.16
C ASP A 28 9.10 -13.34 38.23
N GLY A 29 8.95 -14.47 38.93
CA GLY A 29 7.68 -15.19 39.08
C GLY A 29 7.70 -16.63 38.56
N ALA A 30 8.71 -17.02 37.78
CA ALA A 30 8.95 -18.42 37.44
C ALA A 30 9.52 -19.18 38.64
N SER A 31 8.96 -20.34 38.94
CA SER A 31 9.41 -21.24 40.02
C SER A 31 10.20 -22.43 39.47
N THR A 32 10.08 -22.72 38.17
CA THR A 32 10.78 -23.80 37.50
C THR A 32 11.59 -23.31 36.31
N ARG A 33 12.62 -24.07 35.92
CA ARG A 33 13.46 -23.75 34.75
C ARG A 33 12.65 -23.74 33.44
N GLU A 34 11.68 -24.62 33.32
CA GLU A 34 10.79 -24.69 32.16
C GLU A 34 9.94 -23.43 32.05
N GLU A 35 9.39 -22.92 33.17
CA GLU A 35 8.68 -21.64 33.22
C GLU A 35 9.58 -20.46 32.85
N VAL A 36 10.85 -20.45 33.29
CA VAL A 36 11.83 -19.41 32.89
C VAL A 36 12.04 -19.42 31.38
N ILE A 37 12.21 -20.61 30.77
CA ILE A 37 12.42 -20.74 29.32
C ILE A 37 11.21 -20.24 28.54
N GLU A 38 10.00 -20.63 28.93
CA GLU A 38 8.77 -20.20 28.25
C GLU A 38 8.54 -18.69 28.36
N LEU A 39 8.69 -18.12 29.56
CA LEU A 39 8.55 -16.66 29.76
C LEU A 39 9.60 -15.87 29.00
N LEU A 40 10.85 -16.36 28.98
CA LEU A 40 11.94 -15.72 28.26
C LEU A 40 11.72 -15.83 26.75
N ALA A 41 11.37 -17.01 26.22
CA ALA A 41 11.08 -17.20 24.81
C ALA A 41 9.96 -16.28 24.31
N ALA A 42 8.86 -16.16 25.07
CA ALA A 42 7.75 -15.28 24.73
C ALA A 42 8.16 -13.80 24.63
N GLN A 43 9.06 -13.34 25.49
CA GLN A 43 9.56 -11.96 25.49
C GLN A 43 10.65 -11.72 24.44
N LEU A 44 11.48 -12.73 24.16
CA LEU A 44 12.52 -12.65 23.12
C LEU A 44 11.95 -12.66 21.70
N THR A 45 10.77 -13.28 21.53
CA THR A 45 10.07 -13.41 20.24
C THR A 45 8.98 -12.35 20.03
N ASP A 46 8.78 -11.44 20.99
CA ASP A 46 7.94 -10.27 20.78
C ASP A 46 8.48 -9.42 19.61
N PRO A 47 7.64 -8.99 18.66
CA PRO A 47 8.08 -8.25 17.48
C PRO A 47 8.94 -7.02 17.79
N THR A 48 8.54 -6.27 18.83
CA THR A 48 9.26 -5.05 19.23
C THR A 48 10.61 -5.40 19.81
N SER A 49 10.67 -6.42 20.66
CA SER A 49 11.90 -6.93 21.27
C SER A 49 12.90 -7.43 20.22
N VAL A 50 12.44 -8.17 19.21
CA VAL A 50 13.31 -8.66 18.13
C VAL A 50 13.85 -7.50 17.30
N GLN A 51 13.00 -6.55 16.92
CA GLN A 51 13.40 -5.40 16.10
C GLN A 51 14.39 -4.49 16.84
N MET A 52 14.16 -4.23 18.13
CA MET A 52 15.08 -3.46 18.96
C MET A 52 16.44 -4.15 19.09
N ALA A 53 16.44 -5.45 19.41
CA ALA A 53 17.68 -6.22 19.51
C ALA A 53 18.43 -6.25 18.18
N HIS A 54 17.73 -6.44 17.05
CA HIS A 54 18.33 -6.35 15.73
C HIS A 54 19.02 -5.00 15.51
N GLN A 55 18.31 -3.90 15.72
CA GLN A 55 18.85 -2.56 15.51
C GLN A 55 20.08 -2.29 16.38
N GLU A 56 20.03 -2.70 17.65
CA GLU A 56 21.14 -2.52 18.59
C GLU A 56 22.40 -3.29 18.14
N MET A 57 22.24 -4.49 17.57
CA MET A 57 23.38 -5.26 17.05
C MET A 57 23.98 -4.63 15.79
N VAL A 58 23.13 -4.09 14.91
CA VAL A 58 23.58 -3.36 13.70
C VAL A 58 24.32 -2.08 14.09
N ASP A 59 23.81 -1.35 15.08
CA ASP A 59 24.45 -0.15 15.60
C ASP A 59 25.82 -0.45 16.26
N TYR A 60 25.95 -1.65 16.88
CA TYR A 60 27.22 -2.10 17.45
C TYR A 60 28.25 -2.48 16.37
N THR A 61 27.84 -3.21 15.34
CA THR A 61 28.72 -3.57 14.21
C THR A 61 27.94 -3.75 12.91
N PRO A 62 28.38 -3.14 11.79
CA PRO A 62 27.71 -3.31 10.49
C PRO A 62 27.79 -4.75 9.97
N GLN A 63 28.71 -5.58 10.50
CA GLN A 63 28.78 -7.00 10.14
C GLN A 63 27.61 -7.82 10.69
N ALA A 64 26.86 -7.31 11.69
CA ALA A 64 25.70 -8.00 12.24
C ALA A 64 24.58 -8.14 11.21
N GLU A 65 24.33 -7.08 10.43
CA GLU A 65 23.35 -7.08 9.34
C GLU A 65 23.73 -8.12 8.28
N ALA A 66 24.99 -8.12 7.83
CA ALA A 66 25.48 -9.10 6.86
C ALA A 66 25.38 -10.56 7.34
N ALA A 67 25.57 -10.81 8.64
CA ALA A 67 25.46 -12.14 9.24
C ALA A 67 24.02 -12.63 9.29
N ILE A 68 23.08 -11.76 9.69
CA ILE A 68 21.64 -12.05 9.72
C ILE A 68 21.12 -12.25 8.29
N ASP A 69 21.55 -11.41 7.36
CA ASP A 69 21.24 -11.52 5.94
C ASP A 69 21.67 -12.85 5.32
N LEU A 70 22.90 -13.30 5.62
CA LEU A 70 23.38 -14.60 5.14
C LEU A 70 22.45 -15.73 5.63
N LEU A 71 22.11 -15.73 6.92
CA LEU A 71 21.21 -16.73 7.49
C LEU A 71 19.83 -16.64 6.84
N LEU A 72 19.28 -15.45 6.60
CA LEU A 72 17.99 -15.28 5.95
C LEU A 72 17.99 -15.77 4.49
N ARG A 73 19.07 -15.53 3.74
CA ARG A 73 19.22 -16.02 2.36
C ARG A 73 19.34 -17.54 2.29
N GLU A 74 20.03 -18.16 3.25
CA GLU A 74 20.21 -19.61 3.34
C GLU A 74 19.06 -20.30 4.11
N HIS A 75 17.84 -19.75 4.03
CA HIS A 75 16.62 -20.29 4.64
C HIS A 75 16.69 -20.51 6.16
N GLY A 76 17.46 -19.67 6.85
CA GLY A 76 17.61 -19.63 8.30
C GLY A 76 18.73 -20.49 8.87
N GLU A 77 19.49 -21.25 8.06
CA GLU A 77 20.49 -22.20 8.57
C GLU A 77 21.75 -22.26 7.71
N VAL A 78 22.93 -22.23 8.36
CA VAL A 78 24.23 -22.38 7.69
C VAL A 78 25.16 -23.28 8.51
N ALA A 79 26.08 -23.98 7.85
CA ALA A 79 27.13 -24.75 8.53
C ALA A 79 28.01 -23.83 9.41
N GLU A 80 28.29 -24.25 10.66
CA GLU A 80 29.05 -23.43 11.62
C GLU A 80 30.43 -23.03 11.09
N ALA A 81 31.10 -23.94 10.37
CA ALA A 81 32.40 -23.68 9.77
C ALA A 81 32.34 -22.63 8.64
N GLN A 82 31.21 -22.49 7.95
CA GLN A 82 31.02 -21.43 6.97
C GLN A 82 30.74 -20.11 7.68
N PHE A 83 29.79 -20.09 8.60
CA PHE A 83 29.42 -18.89 9.36
C PHE A 83 30.61 -18.31 10.14
N SER A 84 31.40 -19.17 10.79
CA SER A 84 32.54 -18.75 11.61
C SER A 84 33.72 -18.21 10.80
N ARG A 85 33.84 -18.57 9.51
CA ARG A 85 34.90 -18.02 8.64
C ARG A 85 34.65 -16.56 8.30
N GLU A 86 33.39 -16.16 8.19
CA GLU A 86 32.99 -14.80 7.78
C GLU A 86 32.73 -13.89 8.99
N PHE A 87 32.13 -14.41 10.06
CA PHE A 87 31.67 -13.61 11.20
C PHE A 87 32.35 -13.96 12.54
N GLY A 88 33.39 -14.80 12.49
CA GLY A 88 34.15 -15.29 13.65
C GLY A 88 33.45 -16.42 14.41
N ALA A 89 34.20 -17.10 15.27
CA ALA A 89 33.70 -18.28 16.00
C ALA A 89 32.98 -17.90 17.30
N ILE A 90 32.08 -18.78 17.75
CA ILE A 90 31.46 -18.73 19.09
C ILE A 90 32.30 -19.59 20.02
N ARG A 91 32.93 -19.00 21.05
CA ARG A 91 33.79 -19.76 21.97
C ARG A 91 32.94 -20.67 22.86
N GLN A 92 33.30 -21.95 22.90
CA GLN A 92 32.65 -22.89 23.82
C GLN A 92 33.19 -22.69 25.24
N MET A 93 32.30 -22.28 26.14
CA MET A 93 32.61 -22.05 27.54
C MET A 93 31.59 -22.78 28.43
N GLY A 94 32.09 -23.50 29.43
CA GLY A 94 31.23 -24.06 30.47
C GLY A 94 30.72 -22.97 31.42
N PRO A 95 29.69 -23.25 32.25
CA PRO A 95 29.04 -22.26 33.11
C PRO A 95 30.01 -21.45 33.98
N ALA A 96 30.94 -22.12 34.69
CA ALA A 96 31.92 -21.46 35.56
C ALA A 96 32.90 -20.53 34.79
N LYS A 97 33.13 -20.78 33.50
CA LYS A 97 34.00 -19.94 32.67
C LYS A 97 33.23 -18.74 32.11
N LEU A 98 31.97 -18.93 31.74
CA LEU A 98 31.05 -17.85 31.36
C LEU A 98 30.90 -16.81 32.48
N GLU A 99 30.73 -17.28 33.72
CA GLU A 99 30.62 -16.45 34.92
C GLU A 99 31.87 -15.59 35.18
N ARG A 100 33.06 -16.14 34.89
CA ARG A 100 34.33 -15.47 35.13
C ARG A 100 34.71 -14.49 34.03
N GLU A 101 34.45 -14.85 32.78
CA GLU A 101 34.95 -14.12 31.60
C GLU A 101 33.89 -13.20 30.99
N SER A 102 32.60 -13.40 31.31
CA SER A 102 31.46 -12.60 30.87
C SER A 102 31.54 -12.17 29.39
N PRO A 103 31.67 -13.13 28.45
CA PRO A 103 31.96 -12.83 27.04
C PRO A 103 30.90 -11.98 26.33
N TRP A 104 29.68 -11.87 26.87
CA TRP A 104 28.64 -10.98 26.36
C TRP A 104 28.93 -9.49 26.56
N LEU A 105 29.79 -9.12 27.52
CA LEU A 105 30.23 -7.73 27.71
C LEU A 105 31.28 -7.30 26.69
N TYR A 106 32.10 -8.26 26.23
CA TYR A 106 33.19 -8.06 25.28
C TYR A 106 33.25 -9.22 24.28
N PRO A 107 32.30 -9.29 23.34
CA PRO A 107 32.28 -10.36 22.34
C PRO A 107 33.49 -10.22 21.40
N GLU A 108 34.15 -11.33 21.10
CA GLU A 108 35.32 -11.33 20.20
C GLU A 108 34.94 -11.43 18.72
N SER A 109 33.67 -11.75 18.44
CA SER A 109 33.15 -11.94 17.09
C SER A 109 31.70 -11.48 16.95
N THR A 110 31.30 -11.16 15.72
CA THR A 110 29.90 -10.85 15.40
C THR A 110 29.00 -12.05 15.70
N ALA A 111 29.50 -13.27 15.51
CA ALA A 111 28.78 -14.48 15.88
C ALA A 111 28.49 -14.56 17.39
N GLU A 112 29.46 -14.23 18.26
CA GLU A 112 29.25 -14.18 19.72
C GLU A 112 28.25 -13.11 20.12
N LEU A 113 28.37 -11.92 19.52
CA LEU A 113 27.44 -10.82 19.75
C LEU A 113 25.99 -11.24 19.48
N LEU A 114 25.71 -11.81 18.31
CA LEU A 114 24.38 -12.27 17.94
C LEU A 114 23.89 -13.45 18.79
N TYR A 115 24.79 -14.35 19.17
CA TYR A 115 24.49 -15.53 19.97
C TYR A 115 24.10 -15.17 21.41
N TYR A 116 24.86 -14.29 22.07
CA TYR A 116 24.58 -13.86 23.44
C TYR A 116 23.38 -12.92 23.57
N ASN A 117 22.97 -12.27 22.47
CA ASN A 117 21.73 -11.49 22.41
C ASN A 117 20.51 -12.33 21.97
N GLY A 118 20.69 -13.63 21.74
CA GLY A 118 19.61 -14.58 21.50
C GLY A 118 18.95 -14.44 20.14
N LEU A 119 19.65 -13.85 19.15
CA LEU A 119 19.16 -13.75 17.77
C LEU A 119 19.48 -15.00 16.95
N ILE A 120 20.59 -15.67 17.24
CA ILE A 120 21.01 -16.91 16.57
C ILE A 120 21.23 -18.05 17.58
N GLY A 121 20.96 -19.27 17.14
CA GLY A 121 21.21 -20.50 17.88
C GLY A 121 22.28 -21.36 17.23
N ARG A 122 22.84 -22.27 18.03
CA ARG A 122 23.80 -23.29 17.57
C ARG A 122 23.21 -24.68 17.79
N GLY A 123 23.28 -25.55 16.78
CA GLY A 123 22.69 -26.88 16.80
C GLY A 123 23.54 -27.94 16.11
N PHE A 124 23.09 -29.19 16.20
CA PHE A 124 23.67 -30.31 15.46
C PHE A 124 22.65 -30.83 14.45
N LYS A 125 23.11 -31.13 13.23
CA LYS A 125 22.28 -31.67 12.17
C LYS A 125 22.92 -32.94 11.59
N GLY A 126 22.08 -33.92 11.30
CA GLY A 126 22.50 -35.23 10.77
C GLY A 126 22.59 -36.33 11.82
N VAL A 127 22.88 -37.56 11.37
CA VAL A 127 23.00 -38.76 12.23
C VAL A 127 24.27 -39.51 11.86
N GLY A 128 24.98 -40.04 12.87
CA GLY A 128 26.19 -40.85 12.67
C GLY A 128 27.37 -40.04 12.10
N GLN A 129 27.99 -40.54 11.03
CA GLN A 129 29.20 -39.92 10.43
C GLN A 129 28.95 -38.60 9.69
N ASN A 130 27.68 -38.23 9.46
CA ASN A 130 27.30 -36.97 8.78
C ASN A 130 26.83 -35.88 9.76
N ALA A 131 26.98 -36.11 11.07
CA ALA A 131 26.65 -35.12 12.08
C ALA A 131 27.61 -33.92 11.98
N HIS A 132 27.07 -32.73 11.76
CA HIS A 132 27.81 -31.49 11.72
C HIS A 132 27.07 -30.39 12.50
N THR A 133 27.80 -29.34 12.83
CA THR A 133 27.25 -28.21 13.59
C THR A 133 26.74 -27.13 12.64
N VAL A 134 25.63 -26.52 13.02
CA VAL A 134 24.96 -25.48 12.26
C VAL A 134 24.68 -24.28 13.16
N ILE A 135 24.67 -23.11 12.55
CA ILE A 135 24.14 -21.87 13.11
C ILE A 135 22.79 -21.62 12.46
N TYR A 136 21.81 -21.22 13.26
CA TYR A 136 20.45 -21.04 12.78
C TYR A 136 19.75 -19.83 13.38
N LEU A 137 18.73 -19.33 12.67
CA LEU A 137 17.75 -18.39 13.18
C LEU A 137 16.55 -19.15 13.80
N PRO A 138 16.17 -18.84 15.05
CA PRO A 138 14.96 -19.43 15.62
C PRO A 138 13.72 -19.07 14.80
N SER A 139 12.88 -20.07 14.50
CA SER A 139 11.76 -19.92 13.54
C SER A 139 10.73 -18.86 13.92
N ASP A 140 10.64 -18.55 15.21
CA ASP A 140 9.75 -17.58 15.85
C ASP A 140 10.36 -16.17 15.97
N ILE A 141 11.67 -16.02 15.73
CA ILE A 141 12.38 -14.74 15.63
C ILE A 141 12.46 -14.28 14.16
N THR A 142 12.71 -15.22 13.24
CA THR A 142 12.86 -14.98 11.79
C THR A 142 11.79 -14.06 11.16
N PRO A 143 10.48 -14.17 11.49
CA PRO A 143 9.44 -13.34 10.87
C PRO A 143 9.57 -11.85 11.17
N TRP A 144 10.26 -11.49 12.25
CA TRP A 144 10.35 -10.11 12.75
C TRP A 144 11.65 -9.40 12.37
N LEU A 145 12.61 -10.12 11.80
CA LEU A 145 13.86 -9.55 11.31
C LEU A 145 13.64 -8.88 9.96
N PRO A 146 14.27 -7.71 9.71
CA PRO A 146 14.25 -7.09 8.40
C PRO A 146 14.91 -8.06 7.43
N ARG A 147 14.21 -8.37 6.34
CA ARG A 147 14.78 -9.21 5.31
C ARG A 147 15.87 -8.45 4.59
N PRO A 148 16.98 -9.09 4.20
CA PRO A 148 17.87 -8.53 3.20
C PRO A 148 16.99 -8.05 2.07
N GLN A 149 16.96 -6.74 1.85
CA GLN A 149 16.53 -6.25 0.55
C GLN A 149 17.46 -6.97 -0.41
N SER A 150 16.93 -7.84 -1.26
CA SER A 150 17.72 -8.40 -2.35
C SER A 150 18.29 -7.20 -3.10
N GLU A 151 19.54 -6.83 -2.84
CA GLU A 151 20.26 -5.85 -3.64
C GLU A 151 20.37 -6.54 -4.98
N LEU A 152 19.39 -6.31 -5.86
CA LEU A 152 19.52 -6.64 -7.26
C LEU A 152 20.70 -5.80 -7.74
N PRO A 153 21.91 -6.37 -7.94
CA PRO A 153 23.06 -5.57 -8.32
C PRO A 153 22.87 -5.00 -9.74
N VAL A 154 21.87 -5.54 -10.47
CA VAL A 154 21.55 -5.24 -11.86
C VAL A 154 20.03 -5.38 -12.10
N GLY A 155 19.21 -4.51 -11.52
CA GLY A 155 17.80 -4.33 -11.93
C GLY A 155 16.92 -5.59 -11.93
N LEU A 156 15.71 -5.48 -12.48
CA LEU A 156 14.88 -6.64 -12.78
C LEU A 156 15.41 -7.26 -14.10
N PRO A 157 15.59 -8.60 -14.22
CA PRO A 157 16.13 -9.25 -15.42
C PRO A 157 15.10 -9.31 -16.57
N VAL A 158 14.57 -8.15 -16.95
CA VAL A 158 13.54 -7.98 -17.97
C VAL A 158 14.07 -7.12 -19.10
N LYS A 159 13.82 -7.54 -20.34
CA LYS A 159 14.24 -6.78 -21.53
C LYS A 159 13.12 -5.85 -21.98
N PRO A 160 13.41 -4.57 -22.26
CA PRO A 160 12.45 -3.68 -22.89
C PRO A 160 12.00 -4.22 -24.26
N VAL A 161 10.75 -3.92 -24.61
CA VAL A 161 10.17 -4.16 -25.93
C VAL A 161 9.99 -2.84 -26.68
N ALA A 162 9.66 -2.93 -27.97
CA ALA A 162 9.36 -1.74 -28.76
C ALA A 162 8.13 -1.02 -28.19
N PRO A 163 8.14 0.33 -28.12
CA PRO A 163 7.01 1.08 -27.63
C PRO A 163 5.75 0.84 -28.49
N PRO A 164 4.57 0.75 -27.89
CA PRO A 164 3.32 0.58 -28.61
C PRO A 164 2.97 1.83 -29.43
N PRO A 165 2.13 1.69 -30.48
CA PRO A 165 1.57 2.85 -31.18
C PRO A 165 0.80 3.77 -30.22
N PRO A 166 0.87 5.11 -30.36
CA PRO A 166 0.21 6.05 -29.46
C PRO A 166 -1.29 5.80 -29.27
N ALA A 167 -1.98 5.30 -30.32
CA ALA A 167 -3.40 4.99 -30.28
C ALA A 167 -3.78 3.84 -29.33
N ARG A 168 -2.82 3.01 -28.89
CA ARG A 168 -3.05 1.93 -27.92
C ARG A 168 -2.57 2.27 -26.52
N VAL A 169 -1.87 3.39 -26.35
CA VAL A 169 -1.35 3.80 -25.05
C VAL A 169 -2.51 4.27 -24.20
N LEU A 170 -2.61 3.68 -23.02
CA LEU A 170 -3.48 4.08 -21.93
C LEU A 170 -2.58 4.74 -20.87
N PRO A 171 -2.31 6.05 -20.98
CA PRO A 171 -1.42 6.71 -20.06
C PRO A 171 -2.03 6.74 -18.67
N ALA A 172 -1.16 6.78 -17.65
CA ALA A 172 -1.48 7.15 -16.29
C ALA A 172 -2.22 8.49 -16.32
N ASP A 173 -3.53 8.45 -16.05
CA ASP A 173 -4.41 9.60 -16.13
C ASP A 173 -5.05 9.93 -14.78
N ASP A 174 -5.72 11.07 -14.74
CA ASP A 174 -6.38 11.55 -13.53
C ASP A 174 -7.75 10.95 -13.29
N ALA A 175 -8.15 9.89 -13.99
CA ALA A 175 -9.53 9.43 -13.91
C ALA A 175 -9.94 9.14 -12.45
N LEU A 176 -9.08 8.51 -11.63
CA LEU A 176 -9.41 8.23 -10.22
C LEU A 176 -9.48 9.51 -9.38
N LEU A 177 -8.61 10.48 -9.63
CA LEU A 177 -8.64 11.79 -8.98
C LEU A 177 -9.90 12.60 -9.36
N LEU A 178 -10.31 12.52 -10.63
CA LEU A 178 -11.54 13.11 -11.13
C LEU A 178 -12.78 12.44 -10.52
N ASP A 179 -12.75 11.12 -10.34
CA ASP A 179 -13.78 10.36 -9.65
C ASP A 179 -13.84 10.71 -8.15
N ALA A 180 -12.70 10.92 -7.50
CA ALA A 180 -12.64 11.46 -6.13
C ALA A 180 -13.35 12.82 -6.05
N GLY A 181 -13.14 13.69 -7.03
CA GLY A 181 -13.89 14.94 -7.14
C GLY A 181 -15.40 14.76 -7.30
N ALA A 182 -15.82 13.75 -8.07
CA ALA A 182 -17.24 13.42 -8.23
C ALA A 182 -17.85 12.90 -6.92
N LEU A 183 -17.10 12.08 -6.16
CA LEU A 183 -17.50 11.61 -4.84
C LEU A 183 -17.70 12.77 -3.86
N LEU A 184 -16.75 13.71 -3.80
CA LEU A 184 -16.87 14.90 -2.96
C LEU A 184 -18.09 15.74 -3.36
N GLY A 185 -18.28 16.01 -4.66
CA GLY A 185 -19.44 16.74 -5.17
C GLY A 185 -20.77 16.01 -4.87
N PHE A 186 -20.79 14.68 -4.92
CA PHE A 186 -21.94 13.86 -4.57
C PHE A 186 -22.28 13.96 -3.08
N LEU A 187 -21.32 13.68 -2.21
CA LEU A 187 -21.52 13.72 -0.75
C LEU A 187 -21.74 15.12 -0.19
N TYR A 188 -21.44 16.18 -0.94
CA TYR A 188 -21.83 17.53 -0.57
C TYR A 188 -23.35 17.75 -0.70
N HIS A 189 -24.00 17.13 -1.69
CA HIS A 189 -25.44 17.30 -1.95
C HIS A 189 -26.30 16.18 -1.37
N GLU A 190 -25.75 14.98 -1.35
CA GLU A 190 -26.41 13.75 -1.02
C GLU A 190 -25.69 13.04 0.12
N ARG A 191 -26.33 12.02 0.68
CA ARG A 191 -25.71 11.13 1.66
C ARG A 191 -25.73 9.72 1.08
N ILE A 192 -24.71 8.93 1.38
CA ILE A 192 -24.76 7.49 1.10
C ILE A 192 -25.38 6.83 2.32
N ARG A 193 -26.56 6.25 2.15
CA ARG A 193 -27.23 5.45 3.19
C ARG A 193 -26.46 4.15 3.41
N LEU A 194 -26.45 3.67 4.64
CA LEU A 194 -25.81 2.42 5.02
C LEU A 194 -26.87 1.35 5.32
N THR A 195 -26.62 0.15 4.83
CA THR A 195 -27.36 -1.08 5.11
C THR A 195 -26.43 -2.05 5.85
N PRO A 196 -26.96 -3.16 6.42
CA PRO A 196 -26.12 -4.19 7.04
C PRO A 196 -25.08 -4.80 6.09
N SER A 197 -25.34 -4.77 4.77
CA SER A 197 -24.46 -5.29 3.73
C SER A 197 -23.54 -4.23 3.09
N GLY A 198 -23.59 -2.97 3.56
CA GLY A 198 -22.74 -1.89 3.07
C GLY A 198 -23.53 -0.67 2.55
N PRO A 199 -22.96 0.13 1.64
CA PRO A 199 -23.67 1.26 1.01
C PRO A 199 -24.96 0.84 0.31
N HIS A 200 -26.00 1.67 0.41
CA HIS A 200 -27.27 1.42 -0.25
C HIS A 200 -27.11 1.39 -1.79
N PRO A 201 -27.57 0.34 -2.50
CA PRO A 201 -27.30 0.16 -3.93
C PRO A 201 -27.73 1.34 -4.82
N GLU A 202 -28.90 1.92 -4.57
CA GLU A 202 -29.39 3.09 -5.34
C GLU A 202 -28.50 4.33 -5.19
N ASP A 203 -27.86 4.51 -4.04
CA ASP A 203 -26.98 5.65 -3.80
C ASP A 203 -25.67 5.45 -4.54
N ILE A 204 -25.18 4.20 -4.57
CA ILE A 204 -24.03 3.80 -5.38
C ILE A 204 -24.32 3.99 -6.87
N GLU A 205 -25.47 3.54 -7.37
CA GLU A 205 -25.85 3.69 -8.77
C GLU A 205 -25.88 5.18 -9.20
N ARG A 206 -26.38 6.06 -8.33
CA ARG A 206 -26.40 7.52 -8.59
C ARG A 206 -25.02 8.15 -8.53
N LEU A 207 -24.18 7.77 -7.57
CA LEU A 207 -22.79 8.22 -7.47
C LEU A 207 -22.01 7.82 -8.73
N VAL A 208 -22.14 6.56 -9.10
CA VAL A 208 -21.38 5.93 -10.17
C VAL A 208 -21.67 6.56 -11.55
N LYS A 209 -22.91 7.02 -11.79
CA LYS A 209 -23.27 7.80 -12.99
C LYS A 209 -22.48 9.11 -13.15
N ARG A 210 -21.82 9.59 -12.08
CA ARG A 210 -21.02 10.83 -12.08
C ARG A 210 -19.54 10.61 -12.37
N PHE A 211 -19.08 9.38 -12.47
CA PHE A 211 -17.67 9.09 -12.72
C PHE A 211 -17.29 9.29 -14.20
N GLN A 212 -15.99 9.47 -14.44
CA GLN A 212 -15.44 9.73 -15.78
C GLN A 212 -15.52 8.50 -16.67
N ILE A 213 -15.20 7.35 -16.11
CA ILE A 213 -15.30 6.07 -16.78
C ILE A 213 -16.73 5.57 -16.59
N PRO A 214 -17.49 5.23 -17.64
CA PRO A 214 -18.83 4.68 -17.50
C PRO A 214 -18.78 3.38 -16.70
N PHE A 215 -19.64 3.24 -15.69
CA PHE A 215 -19.74 1.98 -14.97
C PHE A 215 -20.86 1.11 -15.48
N GLY A 216 -20.50 -0.12 -15.85
CA GLY A 216 -21.41 -1.24 -15.87
C GLY A 216 -21.47 -1.87 -14.48
N SER A 217 -22.68 -2.12 -13.96
CA SER A 217 -22.88 -2.80 -12.67
C SER A 217 -22.21 -4.19 -12.59
N ASN A 218 -21.90 -4.78 -13.75
CA ASN A 218 -21.31 -6.11 -13.88
C ASN A 218 -19.79 -6.09 -14.10
N ASP A 219 -19.16 -4.92 -14.08
CA ASP A 219 -17.71 -4.80 -14.25
C ASP A 219 -17.01 -4.93 -12.88
N VAL A 220 -16.32 -6.05 -12.68
CA VAL A 220 -15.67 -6.39 -11.41
C VAL A 220 -14.52 -5.43 -11.09
N ASP A 221 -13.74 -5.03 -12.09
CA ASP A 221 -12.61 -4.11 -11.89
C ASP A 221 -13.09 -2.76 -11.41
N LEU A 222 -14.25 -2.37 -11.90
CA LEU A 222 -14.81 -1.07 -11.65
C LEU A 222 -15.50 -0.98 -10.28
N ASN A 223 -16.14 -2.07 -9.84
CA ASN A 223 -16.57 -2.23 -8.45
C ASN A 223 -15.37 -2.18 -7.48
N LEU A 224 -14.24 -2.79 -7.84
CA LEU A 224 -13.01 -2.71 -7.06
C LEU A 224 -12.40 -1.31 -7.03
N ARG A 225 -12.44 -0.59 -8.15
CA ARG A 225 -12.02 0.81 -8.20
C ARG A 225 -12.86 1.71 -7.31
N LEU A 226 -14.18 1.53 -7.28
CA LEU A 226 -15.06 2.23 -6.34
C LEU A 226 -14.73 1.85 -4.89
N ALA A 227 -14.52 0.57 -4.60
CA ALA A 227 -14.14 0.12 -3.26
C ALA A 227 -12.82 0.76 -2.82
N LEU A 228 -11.83 0.85 -3.71
CA LEU A 228 -10.57 1.54 -3.45
C LEU A 228 -10.82 3.03 -3.21
N LEU A 229 -11.61 3.70 -4.06
CA LEU A 229 -11.90 5.12 -3.89
C LEU A 229 -12.55 5.44 -2.53
N LEU A 230 -13.53 4.63 -2.11
CA LEU A 230 -14.17 4.77 -0.80
C LEU A 230 -13.20 4.50 0.36
N HIS A 231 -12.32 3.51 0.20
CA HIS A 231 -11.25 3.22 1.16
C HIS A 231 -10.29 4.41 1.32
N LEU A 232 -9.82 4.98 0.20
CA LEU A 232 -8.94 6.16 0.22
C LEU A 232 -9.64 7.39 0.81
N ALA A 233 -10.91 7.62 0.47
CA ALA A 233 -11.69 8.70 1.05
C ALA A 233 -11.83 8.56 2.58
N ASN A 234 -12.03 7.34 3.09
CA ASN A 234 -12.06 7.07 4.52
C ASN A 234 -10.70 7.34 5.17
N ARG A 235 -9.62 6.83 4.57
CA ARG A 235 -8.23 7.00 5.04
C ARG A 235 -7.77 8.45 5.09
N LEU A 236 -8.17 9.24 4.10
CA LEU A 236 -7.89 10.68 4.05
C LEU A 236 -8.81 11.49 4.99
N GLY A 237 -9.67 10.82 5.78
CA GLY A 237 -10.54 11.45 6.76
C GLY A 237 -11.71 12.22 6.15
N TRP A 238 -12.00 12.03 4.85
CA TRP A 238 -13.08 12.74 4.17
C TRP A 238 -14.45 12.29 4.63
N LEU A 239 -14.56 11.05 5.11
CA LEU A 239 -15.84 10.44 5.44
C LEU A 239 -16.06 10.45 6.95
N LYS A 240 -17.25 10.91 7.35
CA LYS A 240 -17.78 10.78 8.70
C LYS A 240 -19.03 9.89 8.65
N ARG A 241 -19.03 8.84 9.46
CA ARG A 241 -20.19 7.97 9.63
C ARG A 241 -21.16 8.58 10.64
N ASP A 242 -22.41 8.69 10.22
CA ASP A 242 -23.59 8.94 11.04
C ASP A 242 -24.31 7.59 11.30
N VAL A 243 -25.38 7.57 12.09
CA VAL A 243 -26.09 6.33 12.50
C VAL A 243 -26.42 5.43 11.31
N ASP A 244 -26.91 6.01 10.22
CA ASP A 244 -27.41 5.30 9.03
C ASP A 244 -26.84 5.84 7.71
N SER A 245 -25.86 6.73 7.75
CA SER A 245 -25.36 7.39 6.54
C SER A 245 -23.91 7.86 6.63
N VAL A 246 -23.32 8.18 5.48
CA VAL A 246 -21.98 8.75 5.36
C VAL A 246 -22.06 10.18 4.82
N GLN A 247 -21.27 11.08 5.43
CA GLN A 247 -21.18 12.50 5.08
C GLN A 247 -19.72 12.96 5.00
N LEU A 248 -19.49 14.16 4.45
CA LEU A 248 -18.15 14.74 4.37
C LEU A 248 -17.69 15.36 5.70
N THR A 249 -16.41 15.18 6.02
CA THR A 249 -15.69 15.95 7.04
C THR A 249 -15.10 17.21 6.40
N GLN A 250 -15.49 18.39 6.88
CA GLN A 250 -15.15 19.65 6.21
C GLN A 250 -13.64 19.95 6.16
N ASN A 251 -12.93 19.85 7.29
CA ASN A 251 -11.53 20.27 7.37
C ASN A 251 -10.57 19.40 6.52
N PRO A 252 -10.63 18.05 6.58
CA PRO A 252 -9.79 17.20 5.73
C PRO A 252 -10.08 17.38 4.25
N VAL A 253 -11.35 17.55 3.87
CA VAL A 253 -11.74 17.82 2.48
C VAL A 253 -11.19 19.15 2.00
N ALA A 254 -11.31 20.22 2.79
CA ALA A 254 -10.75 21.53 2.44
C ALA A 254 -9.22 21.46 2.28
N ALA A 255 -8.52 20.84 3.23
CA ALA A 255 -7.07 20.68 3.18
C ALA A 255 -6.60 19.86 1.96
N PHE A 256 -7.39 18.88 1.51
CA PHE A 256 -7.09 18.15 0.28
C PHE A 256 -7.36 18.99 -0.98
N LEU A 257 -8.46 19.74 -1.02
CA LEU A 257 -8.81 20.59 -2.15
C LEU A 257 -7.79 21.72 -2.37
N ASP A 258 -7.17 22.23 -1.30
CA ASP A 258 -6.15 23.30 -1.37
C ASP A 258 -4.78 22.82 -1.90
N LYS A 259 -4.55 21.51 -1.99
CA LYS A 259 -3.34 20.93 -2.59
C LYS A 259 -3.28 21.18 -4.10
N THR A 260 -2.06 21.25 -4.63
CA THR A 260 -1.80 21.13 -6.07
C THR A 260 -2.24 19.77 -6.61
N ARG A 261 -2.39 19.65 -7.92
CA ARG A 261 -2.85 18.40 -8.55
C ARG A 261 -1.84 17.26 -8.32
N ALA A 262 -0.54 17.55 -8.45
CA ALA A 262 0.55 16.64 -8.10
C ALA A 262 0.46 16.13 -6.64
N GLU A 263 0.26 17.04 -5.69
CA GLU A 263 0.12 16.69 -4.26
C GLU A 263 -1.15 15.88 -3.99
N GLN A 264 -2.24 16.12 -4.72
CA GLN A 264 -3.47 15.31 -4.63
C GLN A 264 -3.24 13.89 -5.13
N ARG A 265 -2.54 13.70 -6.27
CA ARG A 265 -2.15 12.36 -6.75
C ARG A 265 -1.29 11.64 -5.73
N ARG A 266 -0.24 12.31 -5.21
CA ARG A 266 0.63 11.72 -4.19
C ARG A 266 -0.15 11.35 -2.94
N ALA A 267 -1.09 12.17 -2.50
CA ALA A 267 -1.91 11.86 -1.33
C ALA A 267 -2.80 10.61 -1.53
N LEU A 268 -3.36 10.41 -2.74
CA LEU A 268 -4.10 9.17 -3.06
C LEU A 268 -3.17 7.96 -3.10
N PHE A 269 -2.00 8.08 -3.74
CA PHE A 269 -1.00 7.03 -3.80
C PHE A 269 -0.54 6.63 -2.39
N GLU A 270 -0.17 7.60 -1.54
CA GLU A 270 0.29 7.33 -0.18
C GLU A 270 -0.79 6.69 0.68
N ALA A 271 -2.04 7.16 0.57
CA ALA A 271 -3.16 6.55 1.30
C ALA A 271 -3.38 5.07 0.93
N TRP A 272 -3.06 4.67 -0.31
CA TRP A 272 -3.03 3.26 -0.71
C TRP A 272 -1.72 2.57 -0.28
N HIS A 273 -0.57 3.22 -0.46
CA HIS A 273 0.76 2.65 -0.20
C HIS A 273 1.03 2.36 1.28
N THR A 274 0.53 3.19 2.22
CA THR A 274 0.76 2.99 3.66
C THR A 274 -0.42 2.28 4.33
N SER A 275 -1.13 1.43 3.58
CA SER A 275 -2.43 0.90 3.98
C SER A 275 -2.44 -0.46 4.69
N PRO A 276 -2.52 -0.59 6.03
CA PRO A 276 -2.62 -1.92 6.64
C PRO A 276 -3.99 -2.60 6.43
N GLU A 277 -5.07 -1.82 6.24
CA GLU A 277 -6.44 -2.37 6.10
C GLU A 277 -6.85 -2.75 4.67
N TRP A 278 -6.13 -2.30 3.64
CA TRP A 278 -6.39 -2.71 2.25
C TRP A 278 -5.51 -3.90 1.92
N ASN A 279 -6.14 -5.06 1.75
CA ASN A 279 -5.44 -6.29 1.38
C ASN A 279 -5.60 -6.56 -0.12
N ASP A 280 -4.59 -6.21 -0.92
CA ASP A 280 -4.63 -6.35 -2.38
C ASP A 280 -4.86 -7.80 -2.84
N LEU A 281 -4.28 -8.77 -2.11
CA LEU A 281 -4.48 -10.20 -2.39
C LEU A 281 -5.95 -10.58 -2.28
N CYS A 282 -6.60 -10.20 -1.18
CA CYS A 282 -8.02 -10.50 -0.96
C CYS A 282 -8.97 -9.60 -1.74
N ARG A 283 -8.45 -8.60 -2.46
CA ARG A 283 -9.19 -7.79 -3.44
C ARG A 283 -9.00 -8.26 -4.88
N THR A 284 -8.12 -9.24 -5.11
CA THR A 284 -7.88 -9.81 -6.43
C THR A 284 -9.12 -10.59 -6.90
N PRO A 285 -9.78 -10.22 -8.02
CA PRO A 285 -11.06 -10.81 -8.45
C PRO A 285 -11.11 -12.34 -8.53
N GLU A 286 -10.00 -12.94 -8.97
CA GLU A 286 -9.89 -14.38 -9.22
C GLU A 286 -9.73 -15.19 -7.92
N LEU A 287 -9.54 -14.50 -6.78
CA LEU A 287 -9.16 -15.10 -5.52
C LEU A 287 -10.22 -14.86 -4.44
N GLU A 288 -10.39 -15.87 -3.61
CA GLU A 288 -11.17 -15.81 -2.38
C GLU A 288 -10.27 -16.20 -1.21
N CYS A 289 -9.97 -15.23 -0.35
CA CYS A 289 -9.28 -15.48 0.92
C CYS A 289 -10.29 -16.03 1.93
N VAL A 290 -10.10 -17.28 2.37
CA VAL A 290 -10.98 -17.89 3.37
C VAL A 290 -10.49 -17.54 4.77
N GLU A 291 -11.36 -16.92 5.57
CA GLU A 291 -11.15 -16.68 7.01
C GLU A 291 -11.28 -17.98 7.82
N ALA A 292 -10.50 -19.00 7.45
CA ALA A 292 -10.38 -20.24 8.20
C ALA A 292 -8.89 -20.49 8.50
N GLY A 293 -8.53 -20.42 9.79
CA GLY A 293 -7.17 -20.61 10.28
C GLY A 293 -6.48 -19.32 10.76
N VAL A 294 -5.20 -19.44 11.12
CA VAL A 294 -4.35 -18.37 11.69
C VAL A 294 -3.51 -17.67 10.60
N TRP A 295 -3.70 -18.03 9.32
CA TRP A 295 -2.91 -17.46 8.24
C TRP A 295 -3.39 -16.02 7.92
N ARG A 296 -2.44 -15.10 7.78
CA ARG A 296 -2.67 -13.72 7.33
C ARG A 296 -1.45 -13.27 6.54
N ASN A 297 -1.64 -12.72 5.34
CA ASN A 297 -0.56 -12.03 4.65
C ASN A 297 -0.39 -10.61 5.22
N ASP A 298 0.79 -10.04 5.05
CA ASP A 298 1.05 -8.62 5.31
C ASP A 298 0.92 -7.82 3.99
N PRO A 299 -0.17 -7.06 3.79
CA PRO A 299 -0.33 -6.29 2.57
C PRO A 299 0.69 -5.17 2.40
N LEU A 300 1.23 -4.64 3.50
CA LEU A 300 2.23 -3.57 3.46
C LEU A 300 3.55 -4.11 2.94
N GLN A 301 4.06 -5.18 3.58
CA GLN A 301 5.30 -5.84 3.15
C GLN A 301 5.20 -6.30 1.68
N THR A 302 4.07 -6.88 1.26
CA THR A 302 3.84 -7.22 -0.15
C THR A 302 3.96 -5.99 -1.05
N ARG A 303 3.29 -4.88 -0.72
CA ARG A 303 3.31 -3.66 -1.55
C ARG A 303 4.69 -3.01 -1.59
N GLU A 304 5.38 -2.89 -0.45
CA GLU A 304 6.74 -2.34 -0.40
C GLU A 304 7.69 -3.16 -1.27
N THR A 305 7.63 -4.49 -1.16
CA THR A 305 8.46 -5.41 -1.95
C THR A 305 8.17 -5.25 -3.45
N LEU A 306 6.90 -5.21 -3.84
CA LEU A 306 6.51 -5.06 -5.25
C LEU A 306 6.86 -3.69 -5.81
N LEU A 307 6.60 -2.60 -5.08
CA LEU A 307 6.94 -1.24 -5.52
C LEU A 307 8.45 -1.06 -5.67
N ARG A 308 9.24 -1.67 -4.78
CA ARG A 308 10.69 -1.76 -4.94
C ARG A 308 11.08 -2.48 -6.24
N LEU A 309 10.46 -3.63 -6.56
CA LEU A 309 10.72 -4.36 -7.80
C LEU A 309 10.31 -3.56 -9.04
N PHE A 310 9.14 -2.91 -9.03
CA PHE A 310 8.70 -2.02 -10.12
C PHE A 310 9.61 -0.79 -10.27
N GLY A 311 10.21 -0.30 -9.19
CA GLY A 311 11.21 0.77 -9.20
C GLY A 311 12.54 0.40 -9.87
N HIS A 312 12.75 -0.87 -10.23
CA HIS A 312 13.90 -1.28 -11.05
C HIS A 312 13.62 -1.21 -12.56
N LEU A 313 12.38 -0.93 -12.98
CA LEU A 313 12.05 -0.71 -14.38
C LEU A 313 12.63 0.62 -14.86
N GLN A 314 13.09 0.67 -16.11
CA GLN A 314 13.61 1.92 -16.66
C GLN A 314 12.44 2.87 -16.98
N PRO A 315 12.47 4.13 -16.51
CA PRO A 315 11.44 5.11 -16.83
C PRO A 315 11.28 5.29 -18.34
N GLY A 316 10.03 5.22 -18.83
CA GLY A 316 9.69 5.37 -20.25
C GLY A 316 10.00 4.16 -21.15
N ALA A 317 10.65 3.11 -20.63
CA ALA A 317 10.80 1.84 -21.34
C ALA A 317 9.53 0.98 -21.19
N TRP A 318 9.18 0.27 -22.27
CA TRP A 318 8.01 -0.60 -22.29
C TRP A 318 8.40 -2.05 -22.09
N TYR A 319 7.56 -2.81 -21.39
CA TYR A 319 7.78 -4.21 -21.05
C TYR A 319 6.51 -5.02 -21.28
N ALA A 320 6.65 -6.28 -21.67
CA ALA A 320 5.53 -7.22 -21.67
C ALA A 320 5.19 -7.63 -20.24
N GLN A 321 3.90 -7.66 -19.89
CA GLN A 321 3.42 -8.02 -18.56
C GLN A 321 3.95 -9.39 -18.11
N SER A 322 3.84 -10.41 -18.96
CA SER A 322 4.33 -11.77 -18.73
C SER A 322 5.84 -11.83 -18.48
N ASP A 323 6.64 -11.01 -19.17
CA ASP A 323 8.08 -10.96 -18.95
C ASP A 323 8.42 -10.33 -17.59
N VAL A 324 7.69 -9.29 -17.17
CA VAL A 324 7.84 -8.70 -15.82
C VAL A 324 7.42 -9.69 -14.74
N LEU A 325 6.27 -10.36 -14.90
CA LEU A 325 5.80 -11.39 -13.96
C LEU A 325 6.81 -12.53 -13.82
N ARG A 326 7.37 -13.01 -14.94
CA ARG A 326 8.43 -14.04 -14.93
C ARG A 326 9.67 -13.54 -14.19
N ALA A 327 10.11 -12.33 -14.46
CA ALA A 327 11.30 -11.77 -13.81
C ALA A 327 11.08 -11.61 -12.29
N ILE A 328 9.89 -11.18 -11.84
CA ILE A 328 9.54 -11.15 -10.41
C ILE A 328 9.55 -12.56 -9.82
N ARG A 329 8.96 -13.55 -10.51
CA ARG A 329 8.97 -14.95 -10.06
C ARG A 329 10.38 -15.51 -9.91
N GLU A 330 11.31 -15.14 -10.80
CA GLU A 330 12.69 -15.61 -10.77
C GLU A 330 13.52 -14.93 -9.67
N VAL A 331 13.27 -13.65 -9.41
CA VAL A 331 14.05 -12.84 -8.48
C VAL A 331 13.54 -12.92 -7.04
N GLU A 332 12.23 -12.82 -6.85
CA GLU A 332 11.58 -12.72 -5.54
C GLU A 332 10.26 -13.51 -5.56
N PRO A 333 10.28 -14.85 -5.76
CA PRO A 333 9.07 -15.67 -5.83
C PRO A 333 8.21 -15.58 -4.57
N ASP A 334 8.86 -15.38 -3.42
CA ASP A 334 8.28 -15.37 -2.08
C ASP A 334 7.83 -13.97 -1.62
N PHE A 335 7.69 -13.00 -2.52
CA PHE A 335 7.43 -11.60 -2.17
C PHE A 335 6.21 -11.38 -1.25
N GLN A 336 5.22 -12.30 -1.24
CA GLN A 336 4.08 -12.27 -0.32
C GLN A 336 4.23 -13.19 0.90
N ARG A 337 5.12 -14.18 0.82
CA ARG A 337 5.20 -15.31 1.73
C ARG A 337 6.55 -15.30 2.42
N PRO A 338 6.66 -14.57 3.54
CA PRO A 338 7.90 -14.50 4.27
C PRO A 338 8.57 -15.88 4.50
N THR A 339 7.79 -16.87 4.90
CA THR A 339 8.32 -18.20 5.21
C THR A 339 8.64 -19.08 3.99
N GLY A 340 8.32 -18.64 2.77
CA GLY A 340 8.39 -19.48 1.56
C GLY A 340 7.41 -20.67 1.58
N ASP A 341 6.41 -20.64 2.47
CA ASP A 341 5.44 -21.72 2.63
C ASP A 341 4.21 -21.48 1.74
N TYR A 342 4.03 -22.35 0.75
CA TYR A 342 2.95 -22.30 -0.23
C TYR A 342 1.75 -23.20 0.11
N ASP A 343 1.80 -23.96 1.20
CA ASP A 343 0.78 -24.97 1.53
C ASP A 343 -0.17 -24.53 2.67
N THR A 344 0.24 -23.52 3.43
CA THR A 344 -0.43 -23.04 4.65
C THR A 344 -1.53 -22.00 4.42
N TRP A 345 -1.54 -21.31 3.28
CA TRP A 345 -2.53 -20.26 3.00
C TRP A 345 -3.83 -20.85 2.47
N TYR A 346 -4.97 -20.46 3.06
CA TYR A 346 -6.29 -20.93 2.65
C TYR A 346 -6.90 -19.97 1.61
N ILE A 347 -6.38 -20.03 0.39
CA ILE A 347 -6.85 -19.26 -0.76
C ILE A 347 -7.56 -20.18 -1.74
N ARG A 348 -8.70 -19.74 -2.28
CA ARG A 348 -9.45 -20.45 -3.32
C ARG A 348 -9.54 -19.63 -4.60
N ASN A 349 -9.69 -20.32 -5.70
CA ASN A 349 -10.16 -19.68 -6.93
C ASN A 349 -11.64 -19.31 -6.77
N SER A 350 -11.99 -18.05 -7.02
CA SER A 350 -13.36 -17.54 -6.81
C SER A 350 -14.41 -18.23 -7.70
N THR A 351 -14.00 -18.73 -8.88
CA THR A 351 -14.88 -19.40 -9.84
C THR A 351 -14.96 -20.90 -9.60
N THR A 352 -13.83 -21.60 -9.50
CA THR A 352 -13.81 -23.07 -9.36
C THR A 352 -13.96 -23.55 -7.93
N GLN A 353 -13.78 -22.66 -6.94
CA GLN A 353 -13.79 -22.97 -5.51
C GLN A 353 -12.69 -23.97 -5.08
N GLU A 354 -11.72 -24.25 -5.96
CA GLU A 354 -10.56 -25.09 -5.67
C GLU A 354 -9.57 -24.34 -4.77
N PHE A 355 -9.03 -25.02 -3.75
CA PHE A 355 -7.94 -24.48 -2.95
C PHE A 355 -6.62 -24.44 -3.75
N LEU A 356 -5.97 -23.29 -3.75
CA LEU A 356 -4.72 -23.04 -4.45
C LEU A 356 -3.56 -23.22 -3.47
N LYS A 357 -2.93 -24.40 -3.49
CA LYS A 357 -1.80 -24.77 -2.62
C LYS A 357 -0.60 -25.20 -3.45
N GLY A 358 0.59 -25.07 -2.88
CA GLY A 358 1.84 -25.45 -3.50
C GLY A 358 2.38 -24.41 -4.48
N PHE A 359 3.69 -24.45 -4.70
CA PHE A 359 4.39 -23.50 -5.58
C PHE A 359 3.96 -23.62 -7.05
N GLU A 360 3.42 -24.76 -7.48
CA GLU A 360 2.85 -24.95 -8.81
C GLU A 360 1.66 -24.02 -9.09
N ARG A 361 0.99 -23.53 -8.03
CA ARG A 361 -0.10 -22.56 -8.13
C ARG A 361 0.35 -21.10 -8.07
N TRP A 362 1.66 -20.85 -8.15
CA TRP A 362 2.22 -19.49 -8.06
C TRP A 362 1.56 -18.51 -9.04
N ASP A 363 1.38 -18.90 -10.31
CA ASP A 363 0.73 -18.01 -11.28
C ASP A 363 -0.75 -17.76 -10.96
N ALA A 364 -1.43 -18.75 -10.38
CA ALA A 364 -2.85 -18.65 -10.03
C ALA A 364 -3.10 -17.75 -8.81
N VAL A 365 -2.09 -17.51 -7.96
CA VAL A 365 -2.21 -16.68 -6.74
C VAL A 365 -1.36 -15.42 -6.87
N GLU A 366 -0.03 -15.56 -6.84
CA GLU A 366 0.92 -14.46 -6.95
C GLU A 366 0.85 -13.77 -8.33
N GLY A 367 0.76 -14.57 -9.40
CA GLY A 367 0.59 -14.04 -10.76
C GLY A 367 -0.73 -13.28 -10.93
N ALA A 368 -1.84 -13.82 -10.40
CA ALA A 368 -3.15 -13.16 -10.42
C ALA A 368 -3.13 -11.81 -9.67
N LEU A 369 -2.47 -11.74 -8.51
CA LEU A 369 -2.27 -10.49 -7.79
C LEU A 369 -1.47 -9.48 -8.62
N LEU A 370 -0.35 -9.90 -9.23
CA LEU A 370 0.46 -8.99 -10.06
C LEU A 370 -0.33 -8.42 -11.24
N ARG A 371 -1.11 -9.26 -11.93
CA ARG A 371 -2.01 -8.82 -13.01
C ARG A 371 -3.03 -7.82 -12.52
N PHE A 372 -3.64 -8.08 -11.36
CA PHE A 372 -4.59 -7.18 -10.72
C PHE A 372 -3.95 -5.84 -10.34
N LEU A 373 -2.77 -5.84 -9.72
CA LEU A 373 -2.08 -4.61 -9.34
C LEU A 373 -1.71 -3.75 -10.54
N ILE A 374 -1.21 -4.35 -11.62
CA ILE A 374 -0.81 -3.66 -12.85
C ILE A 374 -2.01 -2.97 -13.51
N ARG A 375 -3.11 -3.69 -13.75
CA ARG A 375 -4.33 -3.12 -14.40
C ARG A 375 -5.19 -2.28 -13.44
N GLY A 376 -4.96 -2.44 -12.14
CA GLY A 376 -5.74 -1.86 -11.07
C GLY A 376 -4.98 -0.72 -10.36
N PRO A 377 -4.68 -0.85 -9.05
CA PRO A 377 -4.09 0.24 -8.25
C PRO A 377 -2.88 0.93 -8.87
N LEU A 378 -1.94 0.21 -9.49
CA LEU A 378 -0.73 0.83 -10.06
C LEU A 378 -1.05 1.70 -11.28
N ALA A 379 -2.00 1.30 -12.12
CA ALA A 379 -2.48 2.16 -13.21
C ALA A 379 -3.38 3.30 -12.70
N TRP A 380 -4.36 2.98 -11.84
CA TRP A 380 -5.34 3.97 -11.34
C TRP A 380 -4.72 5.09 -10.50
N LEU A 381 -3.60 4.81 -9.83
CA LEU A 381 -2.86 5.77 -9.02
C LEU A 381 -1.70 6.41 -9.76
N CYS A 382 -1.60 6.26 -11.08
CA CYS A 382 -0.54 6.85 -11.91
C CYS A 382 0.88 6.32 -11.62
N VAL A 383 1.05 5.08 -11.18
CA VAL A 383 2.38 4.46 -11.07
C VAL A 383 2.82 3.94 -12.45
N LEU A 384 1.92 3.27 -13.18
CA LEU A 384 2.21 2.66 -14.48
C LEU A 384 1.38 3.28 -15.61
N ASP A 385 2.01 3.41 -16.78
CA ASP A 385 1.32 3.54 -18.06
C ASP A 385 1.06 2.15 -18.62
N LEU A 386 -0.09 1.94 -19.25
CA LEU A 386 -0.45 0.68 -19.90
C LEU A 386 -0.60 0.85 -21.39
N ALA A 387 -0.61 -0.26 -22.13
CA ALA A 387 -1.10 -0.25 -23.50
C ALA A 387 -1.90 -1.50 -23.79
N GLU A 388 -3.01 -1.30 -24.51
CA GLU A 388 -3.86 -2.40 -24.93
C GLU A 388 -3.05 -3.39 -25.78
N PRO A 389 -3.25 -4.70 -25.57
CA PRO A 389 -2.63 -5.72 -26.39
C PRO A 389 -3.11 -5.62 -27.84
N ALA A 390 -2.19 -5.78 -28.80
CA ALA A 390 -2.61 -6.21 -30.15
C ALA A 390 -3.11 -7.66 -30.10
N ALA A 391 -3.88 -8.06 -31.11
CA ALA A 391 -4.38 -9.43 -31.23
C ALA A 391 -3.24 -10.46 -31.06
N GLY A 392 -3.38 -11.33 -30.06
CA GLY A 392 -2.40 -12.38 -29.74
C GLY A 392 -1.13 -11.91 -29.05
N THR A 393 -1.06 -10.65 -28.60
CA THR A 393 0.07 -10.11 -27.83
C THR A 393 -0.32 -9.82 -26.40
N ASP A 394 0.69 -9.62 -25.55
CA ASP A 394 0.51 -9.34 -24.14
C ASP A 394 0.18 -7.86 -23.87
N THR A 395 -0.39 -7.58 -22.70
CA THR A 395 -0.51 -6.21 -22.20
C THR A 395 0.89 -5.66 -21.98
N LEU A 396 1.13 -4.41 -22.40
CA LEU A 396 2.40 -3.75 -22.15
C LEU A 396 2.24 -2.77 -20.99
N LEU A 397 3.31 -2.64 -20.21
CA LEU A 397 3.42 -1.64 -19.14
C LEU A 397 4.71 -0.83 -19.28
N SER A 398 4.67 0.41 -18.81
CA SER A 398 5.83 1.28 -18.63
C SER A 398 5.75 1.95 -17.27
N LEU A 399 6.90 2.17 -16.63
CA LEU A 399 6.95 3.02 -15.45
C LEU A 399 6.65 4.45 -15.87
N SER A 400 5.55 5.00 -15.36
CA SER A 400 5.10 6.35 -15.72
C SER A 400 6.03 7.42 -15.12
N ALA A 401 5.93 8.66 -15.59
CA ALA A 401 6.76 9.75 -15.07
C ALA A 401 6.47 10.05 -13.57
N TRP A 402 5.21 9.93 -13.13
CA TRP A 402 4.85 10.06 -11.72
C TRP A 402 5.38 8.88 -10.90
N GLY A 403 5.13 7.65 -11.36
CA GLY A 403 5.63 6.44 -10.73
C GLY A 403 7.15 6.45 -10.58
N ALA A 404 7.88 6.85 -11.63
CA ALA A 404 9.34 6.95 -11.59
C ALA A 404 9.82 7.88 -10.47
N GLN A 405 9.27 9.08 -10.38
CA GLN A 405 9.61 10.01 -9.29
C GLN A 405 9.30 9.41 -7.92
N TRP A 406 8.14 8.77 -7.79
CA TRP A 406 7.67 8.21 -6.52
C TRP A 406 8.42 6.98 -6.05
N LEU A 407 8.99 6.22 -6.98
CA LEU A 407 9.80 5.02 -6.74
C LEU A 407 11.31 5.29 -6.72
N GLY A 408 11.70 6.57 -6.56
CA GLY A 408 13.07 6.95 -6.26
C GLY A 408 13.97 7.24 -7.46
N HIS A 409 13.43 7.32 -8.68
CA HIS A 409 14.21 7.77 -9.83
C HIS A 409 14.44 9.28 -9.79
N ASP A 410 15.67 9.69 -10.12
CA ASP A 410 16.01 11.09 -10.37
C ASP A 410 15.53 11.51 -11.76
N VAL A 411 14.23 11.80 -11.86
CA VAL A 411 13.57 12.32 -13.06
C VAL A 411 12.88 13.64 -12.73
N PRO A 412 12.83 14.60 -13.67
CA PRO A 412 12.12 15.85 -13.44
C PRO A 412 10.63 15.59 -13.17
N ALA A 413 10.04 16.40 -12.29
CA ALA A 413 8.60 16.36 -12.06
C ALA A 413 7.84 16.55 -13.38
N PRO A 414 6.80 15.76 -13.66
CA PRO A 414 6.02 15.89 -14.88
C PRO A 414 5.44 17.31 -15.02
N ASP A 415 5.47 17.87 -16.23
CA ASP A 415 4.91 19.19 -16.50
C ASP A 415 3.36 19.15 -16.47
N GLU A 416 2.76 19.97 -15.60
CA GLU A 416 1.32 20.07 -15.46
C GLU A 416 0.73 21.15 -16.38
N HIS A 417 0.32 20.74 -17.59
CA HIS A 417 -0.51 21.59 -18.44
C HIS A 417 -1.98 21.55 -17.98
N ALA A 418 -2.30 22.26 -16.90
CA ALA A 418 -3.69 22.37 -16.43
C ALA A 418 -4.55 23.17 -17.44
N ALA A 419 -5.45 22.47 -18.13
CA ALA A 419 -6.53 23.11 -18.87
C ALA A 419 -7.46 23.82 -17.88
N ASN A 420 -7.37 25.15 -17.79
CA ASN A 420 -8.09 25.94 -16.79
C ASN A 420 -9.38 26.59 -17.32
N HIS A 421 -9.98 26.00 -18.36
CA HIS A 421 -11.15 26.61 -18.98
C HIS A 421 -12.43 26.28 -18.20
N ILE A 422 -13.03 27.33 -17.66
CA ILE A 422 -14.42 27.33 -17.18
C ILE A 422 -15.20 28.32 -18.03
N SER A 423 -16.29 27.86 -18.64
CA SER A 423 -17.21 28.69 -19.41
C SER A 423 -18.59 28.70 -18.80
N VAL A 424 -19.28 29.84 -18.89
CA VAL A 424 -20.69 29.97 -18.51
C VAL A 424 -21.46 30.50 -19.72
N ALA A 425 -22.39 29.71 -20.22
CA ALA A 425 -23.26 30.07 -21.33
C ALA A 425 -24.44 30.95 -20.87
N GLU A 426 -25.14 31.58 -21.83
CA GLU A 426 -26.27 32.46 -21.54
C GLU A 426 -27.47 31.74 -20.92
N ASP A 427 -27.58 30.42 -21.15
CA ASP A 427 -28.59 29.53 -20.56
C ASP A 427 -28.23 29.04 -19.16
N PHE A 428 -27.19 29.63 -18.53
CA PHE A 428 -26.67 29.27 -17.20
C PHE A 428 -26.00 27.89 -17.12
N THR A 429 -25.67 27.28 -18.26
CA THR A 429 -24.80 26.10 -18.34
C THR A 429 -23.36 26.46 -17.99
N VAL A 430 -22.74 25.73 -17.07
CA VAL A 430 -21.32 25.83 -16.73
C VAL A 430 -20.60 24.60 -17.25
N THR A 431 -19.56 24.81 -18.05
CA THR A 431 -18.71 23.73 -18.60
C THR A 431 -17.28 23.88 -18.09
N LEU A 432 -16.70 22.79 -17.61
CA LEU A 432 -15.32 22.73 -17.12
C LEU A 432 -14.57 21.63 -17.86
N ASP A 433 -13.35 21.95 -18.30
CA ASP A 433 -12.43 20.95 -18.84
C ASP A 433 -11.90 20.03 -17.71
N PRO A 434 -11.51 18.77 -18.01
CA PRO A 434 -10.96 17.84 -17.02
C PRO A 434 -9.69 18.32 -16.30
N GLY A 435 -8.96 19.26 -16.91
CA GLY A 435 -7.76 19.87 -16.34
C GLY A 435 -8.01 20.90 -15.25
N VAL A 436 -9.26 21.37 -15.06
CA VAL A 436 -9.59 22.40 -14.08
C VAL A 436 -9.28 21.90 -12.67
N ALA A 437 -8.67 22.76 -11.85
CA ALA A 437 -8.33 22.45 -10.47
C ALA A 437 -9.55 21.92 -9.69
N LEU A 438 -9.34 20.85 -8.91
CA LEU A 438 -10.43 20.18 -8.22
C LEU A 438 -11.16 21.10 -7.23
N ALA A 439 -10.44 22.03 -6.59
CA ALA A 439 -11.05 23.08 -5.76
C ALA A 439 -12.06 23.94 -6.53
N ASP A 440 -11.74 24.35 -7.76
CA ASP A 440 -12.61 25.20 -8.56
C ASP A 440 -13.81 24.41 -9.09
N ARG A 441 -13.64 23.14 -9.47
CA ARG A 441 -14.76 22.24 -9.77
C ARG A 441 -15.67 22.05 -8.56
N PHE A 442 -15.09 21.78 -7.38
CA PHE A 442 -15.86 21.63 -6.14
C PHE A 442 -16.58 22.93 -5.76
N ARG A 443 -16.01 24.12 -6.05
CA ARG A 443 -16.73 25.39 -5.88
C ARG A 443 -17.97 25.45 -6.77
N VAL A 444 -17.88 25.05 -8.05
CA VAL A 444 -19.04 24.98 -8.96
C VAL A 444 -20.11 24.03 -8.44
N GLU A 445 -19.73 22.84 -7.97
CA GLU A 445 -20.65 21.89 -7.33
C GLU A 445 -21.50 22.55 -6.25
N ARG A 446 -20.93 23.47 -5.46
CA ARG A 446 -21.63 24.08 -4.33
C ARG A 446 -22.77 25.01 -4.72
N PHE A 447 -22.78 25.55 -5.94
CA PHE A 447 -23.81 26.49 -6.41
C PHE A 447 -24.53 26.11 -7.71
N ALA A 448 -24.13 25.02 -8.36
CA ALA A 448 -24.75 24.50 -9.57
C ALA A 448 -25.22 23.04 -9.40
N GLN A 449 -26.03 22.55 -10.34
CA GLN A 449 -26.51 21.17 -10.36
C GLN A 449 -25.74 20.36 -11.41
N TRP A 450 -25.14 19.24 -11.01
CA TRP A 450 -24.46 18.30 -11.92
C TRP A 450 -25.41 17.78 -13.01
N GLN A 451 -24.90 17.71 -14.24
CA GLN A 451 -25.59 17.13 -15.41
C GLN A 451 -24.79 15.97 -16.02
N GLN A 452 -23.48 16.14 -16.17
CA GLN A 452 -22.61 15.21 -16.88
C GLN A 452 -21.16 15.38 -16.42
N SER A 453 -20.35 14.31 -16.52
CA SER A 453 -18.92 14.35 -16.19
C SER A 453 -18.00 14.10 -17.39
N TYR A 454 -18.42 13.31 -18.38
CA TYR A 454 -17.60 12.93 -19.54
C TYR A 454 -18.27 13.37 -20.86
N PRO A 455 -17.54 13.89 -21.87
CA PRO A 455 -16.09 14.11 -21.90
C PRO A 455 -15.64 15.38 -21.16
N ARG A 456 -16.59 16.21 -20.70
CA ARG A 456 -16.36 17.41 -19.89
C ARG A 456 -17.36 17.44 -18.75
N PHE A 457 -17.03 18.18 -17.70
CA PHE A 457 -17.96 18.40 -16.60
C PHE A 457 -18.97 19.48 -16.99
N VAL A 458 -20.26 19.15 -16.88
CA VAL A 458 -21.36 20.04 -17.20
C VAL A 458 -22.25 20.19 -15.98
N TYR A 459 -22.55 21.44 -15.65
CA TYR A 459 -23.43 21.83 -14.56
C TYR A 459 -24.45 22.85 -15.05
N GLN A 460 -25.58 22.91 -14.37
CA GLN A 460 -26.63 23.90 -14.64
C GLN A 460 -26.82 24.77 -13.40
N ILE A 461 -26.68 26.08 -13.53
CA ILE A 461 -27.13 27.00 -12.48
C ILE A 461 -28.64 27.17 -12.61
N THR A 462 -29.35 26.87 -11.53
CA THR A 462 -30.80 27.02 -11.39
C THR A 462 -31.12 27.86 -10.16
N GLN A 463 -32.34 28.43 -10.09
CA GLN A 463 -32.81 29.12 -8.89
C GLN A 463 -32.74 28.21 -7.65
N ARG A 464 -33.10 26.93 -7.79
CA ARG A 464 -33.01 25.95 -6.69
C ARG A 464 -31.57 25.74 -6.22
N SER A 465 -30.60 25.67 -7.13
CA SER A 465 -29.19 25.52 -6.75
C SER A 465 -28.62 26.77 -6.08
N LEU A 466 -29.03 27.97 -6.52
CA LEU A 466 -28.62 29.24 -5.89
C LEU A 466 -29.21 29.39 -4.48
N LYS A 467 -30.49 29.07 -4.30
CA LYS A 467 -31.15 29.08 -2.99
C LYS A 467 -30.44 28.16 -2.00
N ARG A 468 -30.15 26.92 -2.40
CA ARG A 468 -29.39 25.95 -1.59
C ARG A 468 -27.98 26.46 -1.26
N ALA A 469 -27.33 27.13 -2.20
CA ALA A 469 -26.00 27.72 -1.97
C ALA A 469 -26.07 28.82 -0.91
N ALA A 470 -27.08 29.69 -1.00
CA ALA A 470 -27.29 30.81 -0.09
C ALA A 470 -27.67 30.34 1.32
N GLU A 471 -28.50 29.30 1.46
CA GLU A 471 -28.78 28.61 2.74
C GLU A 471 -27.52 28.04 3.41
N ARG A 472 -26.46 27.77 2.63
CA ARG A 472 -25.15 27.31 3.10
C ARG A 472 -24.10 28.44 3.16
N GLY A 473 -24.54 29.70 3.15
CA GLY A 473 -23.67 30.88 3.30
C GLY A 473 -22.86 31.26 2.05
N ILE A 474 -23.25 30.76 0.88
CA ILE A 474 -22.62 31.09 -0.41
C ILE A 474 -23.51 32.09 -1.15
N THR A 475 -23.17 33.36 -1.03
CA THR A 475 -23.91 34.46 -1.66
C THR A 475 -23.67 34.50 -3.18
N GLY A 476 -24.67 34.94 -3.94
CA GLY A 476 -24.57 35.32 -5.34
C GLY A 476 -23.39 36.26 -5.62
N ALA A 477 -23.12 37.22 -4.73
CA ALA A 477 -21.93 38.09 -4.85
C ALA A 477 -20.60 37.29 -4.84
N ARG A 478 -20.46 36.30 -3.95
CA ARG A 478 -19.29 35.40 -3.90
C ARG A 478 -19.20 34.53 -5.14
N ILE A 479 -20.33 34.03 -5.65
CA ILE A 479 -20.40 33.24 -6.89
C ILE A 479 -19.93 34.09 -8.08
N VAL A 480 -20.43 35.31 -8.22
CA VAL A 480 -20.05 36.23 -9.30
C VAL A 480 -18.58 36.61 -9.23
N GLN A 481 -18.03 36.84 -8.03
CA GLN A 481 -16.60 37.09 -7.86
C GLN A 481 -15.74 35.90 -8.35
N PHE A 482 -16.13 34.68 -7.99
CA PHE A 482 -15.48 33.46 -8.48
C PHE A 482 -15.56 33.35 -10.01
N LEU A 483 -16.75 33.51 -10.58
CA LEU A 483 -16.97 33.41 -12.03
C LEU A 483 -16.20 34.49 -12.79
N ARG A 484 -16.14 35.74 -12.32
CA ARG A 484 -15.32 36.79 -12.96
C ARG A 484 -13.82 36.46 -12.94
N THR A 485 -13.36 35.81 -11.88
CA THR A 485 -11.94 35.46 -11.72
C THR A 485 -11.54 34.28 -12.61
N ARG A 486 -12.41 33.28 -12.75
CA ARG A 486 -12.10 32.02 -13.43
C ARG A 486 -12.72 31.84 -14.81
N CYS A 487 -13.79 32.57 -15.12
CA CYS A 487 -14.57 32.44 -16.35
C CYS A 487 -14.54 33.74 -17.16
N ARG A 488 -13.52 33.91 -18.01
CA ARG A 488 -13.39 35.13 -18.83
C ARG A 488 -14.54 35.33 -19.83
N THR A 489 -15.26 34.26 -20.16
CA THR A 489 -16.35 34.25 -21.15
C THR A 489 -17.74 34.41 -20.56
N ALA A 490 -17.89 34.54 -19.24
CA ALA A 490 -19.20 34.63 -18.61
C ALA A 490 -19.96 35.90 -19.04
N ALA A 491 -21.17 35.72 -19.59
CA ALA A 491 -21.98 36.83 -20.07
C ALA A 491 -22.37 37.80 -18.92
N PRO A 492 -22.23 39.14 -19.08
CA PRO A 492 -22.57 40.11 -18.03
C PRO A 492 -24.00 40.01 -17.51
N ARG A 493 -24.94 39.62 -18.38
CA ARG A 493 -26.35 39.41 -18.02
C ARG A 493 -26.53 38.24 -17.04
N VAL A 494 -25.82 37.13 -17.26
CA VAL A 494 -25.83 35.96 -16.37
C VAL A 494 -25.28 36.32 -15.00
N LEU A 495 -24.13 37.01 -14.96
CA LEU A 495 -23.53 37.46 -13.70
C LEU A 495 -24.47 38.40 -12.93
N SER A 496 -25.10 39.36 -13.62
CA SER A 496 -26.05 40.29 -13.00
C SER A 496 -27.30 39.57 -12.46
N ALA A 497 -27.76 38.53 -13.13
CA ALA A 497 -28.91 37.74 -12.67
C ALA A 497 -28.59 36.95 -11.39
N ILE A 498 -27.39 36.35 -11.31
CA ILE A 498 -26.93 35.64 -10.11
C ILE A 498 -26.79 36.60 -8.93
N GLU A 499 -26.20 37.78 -9.15
CA GLU A 499 -26.02 38.80 -8.10
C GLU A 499 -27.35 39.32 -7.53
N ARG A 500 -28.35 39.52 -8.40
CA ARG A 500 -29.68 39.99 -7.98
C ARG A 500 -30.49 38.96 -7.21
N PHE A 501 -30.21 37.67 -7.38
CA PHE A 501 -30.97 36.59 -6.72
C PHE A 501 -30.92 36.74 -5.18
N ASP A 502 -29.76 37.11 -4.63
CA ASP A 502 -29.58 37.36 -3.18
C ASP A 502 -30.48 38.48 -2.64
N HIS A 503 -30.83 39.46 -3.48
CA HIS A 503 -31.65 40.62 -3.09
C HIS A 503 -33.15 40.37 -3.24
N ALA A 504 -33.55 39.38 -4.05
CA ALA A 504 -34.95 39.10 -4.36
C ALA A 504 -35.58 38.04 -3.45
N GLU A 505 -34.80 37.10 -2.92
CA GLU A 505 -35.24 36.12 -1.92
C GLU A 505 -34.44 36.31 -0.61
N PRO A 506 -35.01 36.95 0.44
CA PRO A 506 -34.35 36.97 1.74
C PRO A 506 -34.24 35.54 2.27
N VAL A 507 -33.02 35.01 2.25
CA VAL A 507 -32.68 33.73 2.86
C VAL A 507 -32.99 33.84 4.35
N ARG A 508 -33.91 33.03 4.84
CA ARG A 508 -34.15 32.90 6.28
C ARG A 508 -32.90 32.25 6.90
N THR A 509 -31.99 33.08 7.41
CA THR A 509 -30.93 32.62 8.31
C THR A 509 -31.60 32.08 9.57
N ALA A 510 -31.50 30.77 9.78
CA ALA A 510 -31.86 30.12 11.05
C ALA A 510 -30.69 30.19 12.02
#